data_AF-R8BMJ2-F1
#
_entry.id   AF-R8BMJ2-F1
#
_cell.length_a   1.000
_cell.length_b   1.000
_cell.length_c   1.000
_cell.angle_alpha   90.00
_cell.angle_beta   90.00
_cell.angle_gamma   90.00
#
_symmetry.space_group_name_H-M   'P 1'
#
loop_
_entity.id
_entity.type
_entity.pdbx_description
1 polymer ?
#
loop_
_entity_poly.entity_id
_entity_poly.type
_entity_poly.pdbx_seq_one_letter_code
_entity_poly.pdbx_strand_id
1 'polypeptide(L)'
;MDVLTSLINYGIGTRAKNHPDGLAPWKGISLFLGSLTIVLSVITYFVFGTPREARWLTAEEKRIAQARVVKSQTGSDIEKRPWKWDQVATTFRDPQTYFLFFLVIINSIPNGGTTSFGNLVYVSFGFTALDTIVKGKIPQQLLSIVWFLVAGYITLKKPGLRFYIMMFSVIPAFAGMLALALLPHDGMLWTRWGCYFITIIGNVAGPLIWTLVPSNIAGRTKKSVTGTVLFIAYCTGNCIGAQVFRAQDAPRYIPAIIVCSTMYGLEFVVMVAWRYYYVWQNARRDRLVAAMGMTPEESLHQGSLNAESDMTDVENVHFRYSY
;
A
#
# COMPACT_ATOMS: atom_id res chain seq x y z
N MET A 1 2.56 9.46 -10.83
CA MET A 1 1.82 10.69 -11.17
C MET A 1 2.18 11.84 -10.23
N ASP A 2 2.43 11.59 -8.96
CA ASP A 2 2.66 12.61 -7.92
C ASP A 2 3.76 13.64 -8.24
N VAL A 3 4.84 13.24 -8.94
CA VAL A 3 5.91 14.16 -9.38
C VAL A 3 5.39 15.18 -10.38
N LEU A 4 4.62 14.75 -11.38
CA LEU A 4 4.03 15.64 -12.38
C LEU A 4 3.03 16.58 -11.73
N THR A 5 2.18 16.06 -10.84
CA THR A 5 1.21 16.88 -10.10
C THR A 5 1.91 17.91 -9.21
N SER A 6 3.02 17.55 -8.56
CA SER A 6 3.79 18.44 -7.70
C SER A 6 4.50 19.55 -8.50
N LEU A 7 5.05 19.23 -9.67
CA LEU A 7 5.65 20.19 -10.60
C LEU A 7 4.61 21.18 -11.16
N ILE A 8 3.43 20.69 -11.51
CA ILE A 8 2.35 21.53 -12.03
C ILE A 8 1.79 22.44 -10.93
N ASN A 9 1.62 21.91 -9.70
CA ASN A 9 1.24 22.72 -8.55
C ASN A 9 2.28 23.81 -8.24
N TYR A 10 3.57 23.52 -8.40
CA TYR A 10 4.64 24.51 -8.28
C TYR A 10 4.54 25.61 -9.36
N GLY A 11 4.26 25.23 -10.61
CA GLY A 11 4.03 26.16 -11.71
C GLY A 11 2.83 27.09 -11.47
N ILE A 12 1.70 26.53 -11.01
CA ILE A 12 0.50 27.29 -10.65
C ILE A 12 0.78 28.24 -9.47
N GLY A 13 1.49 27.76 -8.44
CA GLY A 13 1.87 28.58 -7.29
C GLY A 13 2.80 29.73 -7.63
N THR A 14 3.77 29.52 -8.55
CA THR A 14 4.70 30.56 -9.00
C THR A 14 3.97 31.63 -9.84
N ARG A 15 3.04 31.22 -10.71
CA ARG A 15 2.23 32.14 -11.51
C ARG A 15 1.30 33.00 -10.64
N ALA A 16 0.68 32.40 -9.63
CA ALA A 16 -0.21 33.09 -8.69
C ALA A 16 0.55 34.09 -7.80
N LYS A 17 1.83 33.83 -7.47
CA LYS A 17 2.68 34.79 -6.75
C LYS A 17 3.05 36.01 -7.61
N ASN A 18 3.17 35.82 -8.93
CA ASN A 18 3.57 36.88 -9.87
C ASN A 18 2.38 37.70 -10.40
N HIS A 19 1.13 37.24 -10.23
CA HIS A 19 -0.09 37.92 -10.70
C HIS A 19 -1.16 37.90 -9.59
N PRO A 20 -1.08 38.83 -8.60
CA PRO A 20 -1.99 38.86 -7.45
C PRO A 20 -3.46 39.16 -7.82
N ASP A 21 -3.73 39.79 -8.96
CA ASP A 21 -5.08 40.06 -9.47
C ASP A 21 -5.73 38.85 -10.20
N GLY A 22 -5.00 37.73 -10.28
CA GLY A 22 -5.43 36.52 -10.98
C GLY A 22 -6.24 35.54 -10.12
N LEU A 23 -6.51 34.36 -10.69
CA LEU A 23 -7.15 33.24 -10.00
C LEU A 23 -6.37 32.84 -8.75
N ALA A 24 -7.06 32.73 -7.61
CA ALA A 24 -6.48 32.22 -6.38
C ALA A 24 -5.82 30.84 -6.59
N PRO A 25 -4.60 30.60 -6.06
CA PRO A 25 -3.82 29.40 -6.37
C PRO A 25 -4.55 28.09 -6.09
N TRP A 26 -5.36 28.04 -5.03
CA TRP A 26 -6.16 26.86 -4.68
C TRP A 26 -7.24 26.53 -5.73
N LYS A 27 -7.82 27.55 -6.38
CA LYS A 27 -8.81 27.36 -7.46
C LYS A 27 -8.13 26.78 -8.70
N GLY A 28 -6.95 27.29 -9.04
CA GLY A 28 -6.16 26.80 -10.17
C GLY A 28 -5.75 25.34 -10.02
N ILE A 29 -5.27 24.95 -8.82
CA ILE A 29 -4.93 23.55 -8.50
C ILE A 29 -6.18 22.65 -8.61
N SER A 30 -7.32 23.09 -8.07
CA SER A 30 -8.55 22.30 -8.07
C SER A 30 -9.11 22.07 -9.48
N LEU A 31 -9.11 23.11 -10.33
CA LEU A 31 -9.55 22.99 -11.73
C LEU A 31 -8.65 22.05 -12.54
N PHE A 32 -7.33 22.13 -12.34
CA PHE A 32 -6.38 21.27 -13.02
C PHE A 32 -6.54 19.80 -12.61
N LEU A 33 -6.54 19.50 -11.30
CA LEU A 33 -6.77 18.13 -10.82
C LEU A 33 -8.15 17.60 -11.28
N GLY A 34 -9.20 18.41 -11.18
CA GLY A 34 -10.55 18.03 -11.58
C GLY A 34 -10.65 17.67 -13.06
N SER A 35 -10.15 18.52 -13.95
CA SER A 35 -10.15 18.25 -15.39
C SER A 35 -9.37 16.98 -15.76
N LEU A 36 -8.21 16.74 -15.12
CA LEU A 36 -7.43 15.52 -15.33
C LEU A 36 -8.23 14.26 -14.92
N THR A 37 -8.95 14.31 -13.79
CA THR A 37 -9.78 13.18 -13.36
C THR A 37 -10.93 12.89 -14.31
N ILE A 38 -11.55 13.92 -14.92
CA ILE A 38 -12.61 13.75 -15.91
C ILE A 38 -12.05 13.05 -17.16
N VAL A 39 -10.90 13.52 -17.68
CA VAL A 39 -10.24 12.90 -18.84
C VAL A 39 -9.89 11.45 -18.56
N LEU A 40 -9.32 11.16 -17.38
CA LEU A 40 -9.01 9.79 -16.97
C LEU A 40 -10.27 8.92 -16.85
N SER A 41 -11.36 9.45 -16.30
CA SER A 41 -12.64 8.72 -16.20
C SER A 41 -13.18 8.32 -17.58
N VAL A 42 -13.10 9.22 -18.57
CA VAL A 42 -13.51 8.94 -19.95
C VAL A 42 -12.63 7.84 -20.55
N ILE A 43 -11.30 7.95 -20.38
CA ILE A 43 -10.36 6.92 -20.87
C ILE A 43 -10.64 5.56 -20.21
N THR A 44 -10.81 5.53 -18.88
CA THR A 44 -11.09 4.30 -18.13
C THR A 44 -12.39 3.65 -18.60
N TYR A 45 -13.43 4.44 -18.86
CA TYR A 45 -14.71 3.93 -19.38
C TYR A 45 -14.57 3.22 -20.73
N PHE A 46 -13.67 3.69 -21.61
CA PHE A 46 -13.45 3.06 -22.91
C PHE A 46 -12.43 1.90 -22.89
N VAL A 47 -11.45 1.95 -21.99
CA VAL A 47 -10.31 1.00 -21.96
C VAL A 47 -10.57 -0.21 -21.06
N PHE A 48 -11.21 -0.02 -19.90
CA PHE A 48 -11.45 -1.10 -18.95
C PHE A 48 -12.75 -1.85 -19.29
N GLY A 49 -12.61 -3.15 -19.50
CA GLY A 49 -13.71 -4.11 -19.62
C GLY A 49 -13.23 -5.47 -19.13
N THR A 50 -14.15 -6.39 -18.81
CA THR A 50 -13.75 -7.77 -18.48
C THR A 50 -12.99 -8.39 -19.66
N PRO A 51 -12.13 -9.41 -19.45
CA PRO A 51 -11.38 -10.06 -20.55
C PRO A 51 -12.27 -10.53 -21.71
N ARG A 52 -13.57 -10.74 -21.47
CA ARG A 52 -14.58 -11.05 -22.48
C ARG A 52 -15.05 -9.81 -23.27
N GLU A 53 -15.29 -8.69 -22.58
CA GLU A 53 -15.81 -7.42 -23.12
C GLU A 53 -14.74 -6.49 -23.69
N ALA A 54 -13.46 -6.74 -23.39
CA ALA A 54 -12.37 -5.94 -23.91
C ALA A 54 -12.35 -5.99 -25.44
N ARG A 55 -12.63 -4.84 -26.07
CA ARG A 55 -12.75 -4.70 -27.54
C ARG A 55 -11.39 -4.71 -28.25
N TRP A 56 -10.31 -4.56 -27.50
CA TRP A 56 -8.93 -4.42 -28.00
C TRP A 56 -8.15 -5.75 -28.03
N LEU A 57 -8.72 -6.84 -27.49
CA LEU A 57 -8.07 -8.16 -27.44
C LEU A 57 -8.60 -9.09 -28.53
N THR A 58 -7.70 -9.78 -29.22
CA THR A 58 -8.05 -10.86 -30.16
C THR A 58 -8.58 -12.10 -29.43
N ALA A 59 -9.28 -13.00 -30.12
CA ALA A 59 -9.86 -14.20 -29.51
C ALA A 59 -8.81 -15.10 -28.82
N GLU A 60 -7.59 -15.15 -29.36
CA GLU A 60 -6.48 -15.91 -28.81
C GLU A 60 -5.92 -15.24 -27.54
N GLU A 61 -5.71 -13.93 -27.55
CA GLU A 61 -5.28 -13.19 -26.36
C GLU A 61 -6.32 -13.21 -25.25
N LYS A 62 -7.62 -13.24 -25.58
CA LYS A 62 -8.71 -13.42 -24.61
C LYS A 62 -8.60 -14.78 -23.91
N ARG A 63 -8.26 -15.85 -24.62
CA ARG A 63 -8.03 -17.17 -24.02
C ARG A 63 -6.81 -17.18 -23.10
N ILE A 64 -5.70 -16.56 -23.53
CA ILE A 64 -4.49 -16.44 -22.69
C ILE A 64 -4.79 -15.61 -21.44
N ALA A 65 -5.54 -14.50 -21.56
CA ALA A 65 -5.95 -13.68 -20.43
C ALA A 65 -6.83 -14.45 -19.45
N GLN A 66 -7.80 -15.24 -19.95
CA GLN A 66 -8.62 -16.11 -19.10
C GLN A 66 -7.79 -17.18 -18.39
N ALA A 67 -6.86 -17.83 -19.09
CA ALA A 67 -5.94 -18.80 -18.49
C ALA A 67 -5.06 -18.18 -17.39
N ARG A 68 -4.64 -16.90 -17.54
CA ARG A 68 -3.92 -16.16 -16.49
C ARG A 68 -4.80 -15.85 -15.29
N VAL A 69 -6.06 -15.47 -15.49
CA VAL A 69 -7.02 -15.24 -14.39
C VAL A 69 -7.24 -16.52 -13.58
N VAL A 70 -7.41 -17.67 -14.27
CA VAL A 70 -7.52 -18.99 -13.62
C VAL A 70 -6.23 -19.34 -12.87
N LYS A 71 -5.06 -19.17 -13.49
CA LYS A 71 -3.75 -19.40 -12.84
C LYS A 71 -3.52 -18.51 -11.62
N SER A 72 -4.08 -17.29 -11.60
CA SER A 72 -3.99 -16.38 -10.45
C SER A 72 -4.89 -16.75 -9.28
N GLN A 73 -5.65 -17.86 -9.36
CA GLN A 73 -6.60 -18.30 -8.34
C GLN A 73 -7.57 -17.19 -7.89
N THR A 74 -7.90 -16.27 -8.81
CA THR A 74 -8.83 -15.17 -8.55
C THR A 74 -10.29 -15.57 -8.77
N GLY A 75 -10.52 -16.86 -9.09
CA GLY A 75 -11.79 -17.35 -9.57
C GLY A 75 -11.97 -16.93 -11.03
N SER A 76 -12.57 -17.81 -11.83
CA SER A 76 -12.95 -17.44 -13.18
C SER A 76 -14.24 -16.61 -13.12
N ASP A 77 -14.31 -15.52 -13.88
CA ASP A 77 -15.56 -14.73 -14.09
C ASP A 77 -16.57 -15.50 -14.96
N ILE A 78 -16.54 -16.84 -14.93
CA ILE A 78 -17.30 -17.69 -15.84
C ILE A 78 -18.80 -17.65 -15.51
N GLU A 79 -19.21 -17.29 -14.29
CA GLU A 79 -20.62 -17.17 -13.91
C GLU A 79 -20.85 -16.18 -12.77
N LYS A 80 -22.05 -15.58 -12.75
CA LYS A 80 -22.61 -14.84 -11.61
C LYS A 80 -22.77 -15.80 -10.43
N ARG A 81 -21.68 -16.14 -9.75
CA ARG A 81 -21.76 -16.96 -8.54
C ARG A 81 -22.49 -16.16 -7.44
N PRO A 82 -23.44 -16.78 -6.72
CA PRO A 82 -24.20 -16.10 -5.68
C PRO A 82 -23.27 -15.66 -4.54
N TRP A 83 -23.64 -14.57 -3.88
CA TRP A 83 -22.95 -14.09 -2.68
C TRP A 83 -23.01 -15.16 -1.58
N LYS A 84 -21.84 -15.65 -1.14
CA LYS A 84 -21.75 -16.71 -0.13
C LYS A 84 -21.54 -16.09 1.26
N TRP A 85 -22.59 -16.08 2.08
CA TRP A 85 -22.51 -15.61 3.47
C TRP A 85 -21.55 -16.44 4.34
N ASP A 86 -21.35 -17.71 4.02
CA ASP A 86 -20.39 -18.56 4.71
C ASP A 86 -18.95 -18.03 4.55
N GLN A 87 -18.60 -17.56 3.34
CA GLN A 87 -17.30 -16.93 3.11
C GLN A 87 -17.13 -15.63 3.92
N VAL A 88 -18.22 -14.88 4.14
CA VAL A 88 -18.21 -13.68 4.98
C VAL A 88 -17.91 -14.06 6.44
N ALA A 89 -18.61 -15.05 6.99
CA ALA A 89 -18.38 -15.53 8.36
C ALA A 89 -16.94 -16.06 8.54
N THR A 90 -16.42 -16.78 7.54
CA THR A 90 -15.03 -17.24 7.52
C THR A 90 -14.04 -16.08 7.47
N THR A 91 -14.36 -14.99 6.77
CA THR A 91 -13.51 -13.79 6.70
C THR A 91 -13.29 -13.17 8.08
N PHE A 92 -14.35 -13.06 8.89
CA PHE A 92 -14.27 -12.50 10.24
C PHE A 92 -13.66 -13.46 11.26
N ARG A 93 -13.59 -14.76 10.98
CA ARG A 93 -12.91 -15.73 11.85
C ARG A 93 -11.44 -15.93 11.49
N ASP A 94 -11.00 -15.43 10.34
CA ASP A 94 -9.65 -15.63 9.84
C ASP A 94 -8.64 -14.69 10.52
N PRO A 95 -7.63 -15.22 11.24
CA PRO A 95 -6.55 -14.43 11.83
C PRO A 95 -5.81 -13.54 10.83
N GLN A 96 -5.72 -13.95 9.56
CA GLN A 96 -5.04 -13.18 8.52
C GLN A 96 -5.72 -11.83 8.25
N THR A 97 -7.05 -11.77 8.27
CA THR A 97 -7.82 -10.53 8.10
C THR A 97 -7.46 -9.52 9.19
N TYR A 98 -7.28 -9.99 10.43
CA TYR A 98 -6.87 -9.15 11.56
C TYR A 98 -5.44 -8.64 11.41
N PHE A 99 -4.49 -9.49 11.02
CA PHE A 99 -3.12 -9.04 10.74
C PHE A 99 -3.09 -7.95 9.67
N LEU A 100 -3.80 -8.14 8.57
CA LEU A 100 -3.92 -7.14 7.51
C LEU A 100 -4.59 -5.86 8.01
N PHE A 101 -5.67 -5.97 8.79
CA PHE A 101 -6.39 -4.82 9.34
C PHE A 101 -5.49 -3.96 10.25
N PHE A 102 -4.84 -4.58 11.23
CA PHE A 102 -3.94 -3.86 12.14
C PHE A 102 -2.76 -3.24 11.39
N LEU A 103 -2.15 -3.99 10.47
CA LEU A 103 -1.01 -3.50 9.70
C LEU A 103 -1.38 -2.30 8.83
N VAL A 104 -2.55 -2.33 8.18
CA VAL A 104 -3.05 -1.19 7.40
C VAL A 104 -3.33 0.02 8.28
N ILE A 105 -3.95 -0.15 9.47
CA ILE A 105 -4.17 0.98 10.39
C ILE A 105 -2.84 1.58 10.83
N ILE A 106 -1.91 0.75 11.30
CA ILE A 106 -0.61 1.19 11.81
C ILE A 106 0.19 1.92 10.72
N ASN A 107 0.17 1.42 9.48
CA ASN A 107 0.83 2.05 8.35
C ASN A 107 0.14 3.38 7.94
N SER A 108 -1.19 3.45 8.06
CA SER A 108 -1.98 4.63 7.64
C SER A 108 -1.86 5.80 8.62
N ILE A 109 -1.58 5.57 9.90
CA ILE A 109 -1.41 6.66 10.89
C ILE A 109 -0.24 7.59 10.51
N PRO A 110 1.00 7.11 10.31
CA PRO A 110 2.08 7.93 9.77
C PRO A 110 1.76 8.49 8.39
N ASN A 111 1.14 7.70 7.50
CA ASN A 111 0.82 8.14 6.15
C ASN A 111 -0.10 9.38 6.13
N GLY A 112 -1.20 9.36 6.89
CA GLY A 112 -2.13 10.48 7.01
C GLY A 112 -1.48 11.72 7.62
N GLY A 113 -0.69 11.53 8.69
CA GLY A 113 0.03 12.61 9.34
C GLY A 113 1.05 13.30 8.41
N THR A 114 1.89 12.51 7.75
CA THR A 114 2.90 13.01 6.81
C THR A 114 2.27 13.64 5.57
N THR A 115 1.15 13.12 5.08
CA THR A 115 0.48 13.67 3.89
C THR A 115 -0.16 15.03 4.17
N SER A 116 -0.87 15.15 5.29
CA SER A 116 -1.57 16.39 5.66
C SER A 116 -0.63 17.46 6.21
N PHE A 117 0.36 17.08 7.02
CA PHE A 117 1.20 18.01 7.78
C PHE A 117 2.68 18.00 7.37
N GLY A 118 3.09 17.16 6.41
CA GLY A 118 4.49 17.09 5.98
C GLY A 118 5.05 18.39 5.42
N ASN A 119 4.21 19.25 4.82
CA ASN A 119 4.62 20.60 4.44
C ASN A 119 4.96 21.47 5.66
N LEU A 120 4.19 21.37 6.76
CA LEU A 120 4.47 22.10 7.99
C LEU A 120 5.76 21.63 8.65
N VAL A 121 6.07 20.33 8.57
CA VAL A 121 7.34 19.77 9.04
C VAL A 121 8.52 20.43 8.30
N TYR A 122 8.44 20.56 6.97
CA TYR A 122 9.50 21.24 6.23
C TYR A 122 9.59 22.75 6.53
N VAL A 123 8.46 23.42 6.74
CA VAL A 123 8.43 24.84 7.14
C VAL A 123 9.00 25.01 8.55
N SER A 124 8.77 24.07 9.46
CA SER A 124 9.35 24.06 10.81
C SER A 124 10.89 24.00 10.81
N PHE A 125 11.49 23.50 9.73
CA PHE A 125 12.94 23.49 9.57
C PHE A 125 13.50 24.86 9.15
N GLY A 126 12.67 25.82 8.72
CA GLY A 126 13.11 27.14 8.26
C GLY A 126 13.17 27.29 6.73
N PHE A 127 12.65 26.32 5.98
CA PHE A 127 12.49 26.45 4.53
C PHE A 127 11.24 27.25 4.17
N THR A 128 11.33 28.07 3.11
CA THR A 128 10.15 28.74 2.53
C THR A 128 9.25 27.72 1.83
N ALA A 129 7.93 27.90 1.85
CA ALA A 129 6.95 26.96 1.27
C ALA A 129 7.17 26.59 -0.22
N LEU A 130 7.85 27.44 -0.99
CA LEU A 130 8.25 27.12 -2.37
C LEU A 130 9.50 26.25 -2.43
N ASP A 131 10.48 26.52 -1.56
CA ASP A 131 11.70 25.73 -1.42
C ASP A 131 11.41 24.31 -0.90
N THR A 132 10.39 24.13 -0.06
CA THR A 132 9.99 22.81 0.45
C THR A 132 9.46 21.90 -0.67
N ILE A 133 8.82 22.47 -1.69
CA ILE A 133 8.31 21.71 -2.84
C ILE A 133 9.48 21.29 -3.73
N VAL A 134 10.38 22.22 -4.06
CA VAL A 134 11.48 21.99 -5.00
C VAL A 134 12.59 21.16 -4.39
N LYS A 135 13.03 21.50 -3.17
CA LYS A 135 14.18 20.87 -2.50
C LYS A 135 13.77 19.68 -1.62
N GLY A 136 12.50 19.59 -1.21
CA GLY A 136 11.99 18.52 -0.35
C GLY A 136 11.22 17.47 -1.12
N LYS A 137 10.01 17.83 -1.59
CA LYS A 137 9.04 16.87 -2.14
C LYS A 137 9.48 16.21 -3.44
N ILE A 138 10.04 16.95 -4.39
CA ILE A 138 10.39 16.40 -5.70
C ILE A 138 11.51 15.34 -5.61
N PRO A 139 12.66 15.60 -4.94
CA PRO A 139 13.69 14.58 -4.77
C PRO A 139 13.18 13.37 -3.99
N GLN A 140 12.34 13.59 -2.98
CA GLN A 140 11.75 12.53 -2.17
C GLN A 140 10.88 11.61 -3.04
N GLN A 141 10.02 12.16 -3.90
CA GLN A 141 9.17 11.38 -4.79
C GLN A 141 9.96 10.64 -5.88
N LEU A 142 11.02 11.23 -6.42
CA LEU A 142 11.89 10.54 -7.40
C LEU A 142 12.58 9.32 -6.77
N LEU A 143 13.09 9.46 -5.55
CA LEU A 143 13.69 8.34 -4.83
C LEU A 143 12.67 7.25 -4.52
N SER A 144 11.43 7.61 -4.14
CA SER A 144 10.34 6.64 -3.98
C SER A 144 10.16 5.79 -5.24
N ILE A 145 10.12 6.43 -6.42
CA ILE A 145 9.92 5.72 -7.69
C ILE A 145 11.05 4.72 -7.93
N VAL A 146 12.31 5.14 -7.76
CA VAL A 146 13.47 4.25 -7.90
C VAL A 146 13.38 3.08 -6.92
N TRP A 147 13.05 3.37 -5.66
CA TRP A 147 12.94 2.34 -4.63
C TRP A 147 11.78 1.36 -4.88
N PHE A 148 10.63 1.84 -5.35
CA PHE A 148 9.50 1.00 -5.76
C PHE A 148 9.88 0.09 -6.95
N LEU A 149 10.63 0.60 -7.93
CA LEU A 149 11.10 -0.20 -9.06
C LEU A 149 12.07 -1.29 -8.61
N VAL A 150 13.01 -0.97 -7.71
CA VAL A 150 13.95 -1.94 -7.14
C VAL A 150 13.21 -2.99 -6.31
N ALA A 151 12.32 -2.57 -5.41
CA ALA A 151 11.52 -3.47 -4.58
C ALA A 151 10.63 -4.38 -5.45
N GLY A 152 10.00 -3.83 -6.50
CA GLY A 152 9.21 -4.58 -7.46
C GLY A 152 10.03 -5.60 -8.25
N TYR A 153 11.23 -5.22 -8.72
CA TYR A 153 12.13 -6.11 -9.45
C TYR A 153 12.61 -7.28 -8.58
N ILE A 154 13.02 -7.01 -7.34
CA ILE A 154 13.46 -8.05 -6.39
C ILE A 154 12.29 -8.98 -6.07
N THR A 155 11.11 -8.42 -5.82
CA THR A 155 9.89 -9.17 -5.52
C THR A 155 9.45 -10.07 -6.67
N LEU A 156 9.66 -9.64 -7.91
CA LEU A 156 9.37 -10.45 -9.10
C LEU A 156 10.33 -11.64 -9.24
N LYS A 157 11.63 -11.42 -8.98
CA LYS A 157 12.64 -12.49 -9.07
C LYS A 157 12.60 -13.48 -7.92
N LYS A 158 12.25 -13.02 -6.70
CA LYS A 158 12.23 -13.85 -5.50
C LYS A 158 10.97 -13.57 -4.67
N PRO A 159 9.87 -14.31 -4.89
CA PRO A 159 8.60 -14.07 -4.20
C PRO A 159 8.69 -14.23 -2.67
N GLY A 160 9.63 -15.05 -2.18
CA GLY A 160 9.89 -15.25 -0.74
C GLY A 160 10.59 -14.10 -0.01
N LEU A 161 11.00 -13.03 -0.72
CA LEU A 161 11.67 -11.87 -0.12
C LEU A 161 10.72 -10.71 0.20
N ARG A 162 9.43 -10.83 -0.12
CA ARG A 162 8.45 -9.74 0.06
C ARG A 162 8.40 -9.22 1.49
N PHE A 163 8.26 -10.10 2.48
CA PHE A 163 8.22 -9.71 3.89
C PHE A 163 9.56 -9.12 4.35
N TYR A 164 10.70 -9.64 3.87
CA TYR A 164 12.01 -9.09 4.22
C TYR A 164 12.23 -7.68 3.68
N ILE A 165 11.75 -7.40 2.45
CA ILE A 165 11.80 -6.06 1.87
C ILE A 165 10.94 -5.09 2.68
N MET A 166 9.73 -5.50 3.08
CA MET A 166 8.86 -4.68 3.94
C MET A 166 9.49 -4.42 5.31
N MET A 167 10.07 -5.46 5.95
CA MET A 167 10.75 -5.31 7.24
C MET A 167 11.96 -4.38 7.14
N PHE A 168 12.79 -4.56 6.10
CA PHE A 168 13.98 -3.74 5.89
C PHE A 168 13.62 -2.30 5.54
N SER A 169 12.48 -2.06 4.87
CA SER A 169 12.06 -0.71 4.50
C SER A 169 11.55 0.11 5.69
N VAL A 170 11.01 -0.55 6.72
CA VAL A 170 10.48 0.10 7.93
C VAL A 170 11.60 0.53 8.90
N ILE A 171 12.73 -0.19 8.95
CA ILE A 171 13.85 0.11 9.88
C ILE A 171 14.45 1.52 9.66
N PRO A 172 14.81 1.93 8.41
CA PRO A 172 15.30 3.28 8.17
C PRO A 172 14.24 4.34 8.48
N ALA A 173 12.96 4.06 8.22
CA ALA A 173 11.89 5.01 8.51
C ALA A 173 11.69 5.22 10.02
N PHE A 174 11.77 4.15 10.81
CA PHE A 174 11.81 4.20 12.26
C PHE A 174 12.98 5.05 12.77
N ALA A 175 14.20 4.76 12.29
CA ALA A 175 15.41 5.47 12.68
C ALA A 175 15.37 6.96 12.26
N GLY A 176 14.86 7.25 11.06
CA GLY A 176 14.73 8.61 10.53
C GLY A 176 13.77 9.47 11.34
N MET A 177 12.60 8.91 11.71
CA MET A 177 11.64 9.61 12.57
C MET A 177 12.14 9.78 14.01
N LEU A 178 12.79 8.75 14.57
CA LEU A 178 13.34 8.82 15.91
C LEU A 178 14.48 9.86 15.99
N ALA A 179 15.40 9.84 15.03
CA ALA A 179 16.47 10.83 14.93
C ALA A 179 15.90 12.25 14.81
N LEU A 180 14.80 12.43 14.08
CA LEU A 180 14.14 13.73 13.96
C LEU A 180 13.54 14.23 15.28
N ALA A 181 13.02 13.33 16.12
CA ALA A 181 12.49 13.67 17.44
C ALA A 181 13.60 14.08 18.43
N LEU A 182 14.75 13.40 18.38
CA LEU A 182 15.86 13.59 19.33
C LEU A 182 16.87 14.70 18.93
N LEU A 183 16.90 15.15 17.68
CA LEU A 183 17.93 16.11 17.24
C LEU A 183 17.73 17.54 17.80
N PRO A 184 18.76 18.16 18.42
CA PRO A 184 18.73 19.56 18.84
C PRO A 184 18.65 20.53 17.65
N HIS A 185 18.26 21.78 17.91
CA HIS A 185 17.87 22.78 16.91
C HIS A 185 19.04 23.54 16.28
N ASP A 186 20.25 23.40 16.81
CA ASP A 186 21.40 24.21 16.43
C ASP A 186 22.02 23.76 15.10
N GLY A 187 21.77 24.51 14.03
CA GLY A 187 22.54 24.47 12.78
C GLY A 187 22.40 23.21 11.90
N MET A 188 21.71 22.16 12.35
CA MET A 188 21.62 20.86 11.65
C MET A 188 20.45 20.77 10.65
N LEU A 189 20.23 21.82 9.85
CA LEU A 189 19.14 21.88 8.86
C LEU A 189 19.18 20.71 7.86
N TRP A 190 20.37 20.45 7.31
CA TRP A 190 20.60 19.42 6.30
C TRP A 190 20.53 18.00 6.88
N THR A 191 20.91 17.81 8.14
CA THR A 191 20.80 16.52 8.82
C THR A 191 19.34 16.17 9.10
N ARG A 192 18.52 17.14 9.53
CA ARG A 192 17.06 16.94 9.71
C ARG A 192 16.36 16.68 8.38
N TRP A 193 16.75 17.39 7.33
CA TRP A 193 16.27 17.12 5.97
C TRP A 193 16.61 15.69 5.55
N GLY A 194 17.85 15.23 5.76
CA GLY A 194 18.29 13.87 5.46
C GLY A 194 17.55 12.80 6.27
N CYS A 195 17.33 13.01 7.58
CA CYS A 195 16.57 12.09 8.43
C CYS A 195 15.12 11.95 7.96
N TYR A 196 14.47 13.07 7.60
CA TYR A 196 13.12 13.03 7.02
C TYR A 196 13.12 12.38 5.62
N PHE A 197 14.18 12.57 4.84
CA PHE A 197 14.35 11.94 3.53
C PHE A 197 14.38 10.41 3.61
N ILE A 198 15.06 9.86 4.63
CA ILE A 198 15.16 8.41 4.86
C ILE A 198 13.80 7.77 5.17
N THR A 199 12.83 8.52 5.72
CA THR A 199 11.48 8.01 6.03
C THR A 199 10.71 7.54 4.78
N ILE A 200 11.11 8.02 3.60
CA ILE A 200 10.48 7.65 2.33
C ILE A 200 10.61 6.17 2.00
N ILE A 201 11.68 5.53 2.48
CA ILE A 201 11.96 4.11 2.26
C ILE A 201 10.82 3.28 2.86
N GLY A 202 10.27 3.68 4.01
CA GLY A 202 9.16 2.99 4.68
C GLY A 202 7.83 3.05 3.93
N ASN A 203 7.63 4.03 3.04
CA ASN A 203 6.39 4.18 2.30
C ASN A 203 6.14 3.03 1.29
N VAL A 204 7.16 2.22 0.99
CA VAL A 204 7.03 1.03 0.14
C VAL A 204 6.26 -0.11 0.81
N ALA A 205 6.24 -0.16 2.14
CA ALA A 205 5.52 -1.19 2.88
C ALA A 205 4.02 -1.15 2.57
N GLY A 206 3.41 0.04 2.53
CA GLY A 206 1.97 0.21 2.31
C GLY A 206 1.47 -0.49 1.05
N PRO A 207 1.93 -0.10 -0.16
CA PRO A 207 1.49 -0.75 -1.40
C PRO A 207 1.80 -2.25 -1.45
N LEU A 208 2.93 -2.68 -0.88
CA LEU A 208 3.27 -4.10 -0.82
C LEU A 208 2.28 -4.91 0.03
N ILE A 209 1.76 -4.36 1.13
CA ILE A 209 0.70 -4.99 1.93
C ILE A 209 -0.55 -5.23 1.08
N TRP A 210 -0.96 -4.24 0.28
CA TRP A 210 -2.10 -4.38 -0.62
C TRP A 210 -1.89 -5.46 -1.69
N THR A 211 -0.66 -5.65 -2.18
CA THR A 211 -0.36 -6.71 -3.16
C THR A 211 -0.42 -8.13 -2.57
N LEU A 212 -0.32 -8.27 -1.24
CA LEU A 212 -0.44 -9.58 -0.58
C LEU A 212 -1.88 -10.07 -0.52
N VAL A 213 -2.86 -9.16 -0.48
CA VAL A 213 -4.29 -9.49 -0.41
C VAL A 213 -4.74 -10.44 -1.53
N PRO A 214 -4.53 -10.14 -2.83
CA PRO A 214 -4.94 -11.05 -3.90
C PRO A 214 -4.13 -12.35 -3.95
N SER A 215 -2.91 -12.35 -3.40
CA SER A 215 -2.01 -13.51 -3.41
C SER A 215 -2.26 -14.48 -2.26
N ASN A 216 -2.77 -14.01 -1.12
CA ASN A 216 -2.89 -14.78 0.12
C ASN A 216 -4.33 -15.01 0.58
N ILE A 217 -5.31 -14.37 -0.04
CA ILE A 217 -6.72 -14.63 0.22
C ILE A 217 -7.27 -15.36 -0.98
N ALA A 218 -8.03 -16.44 -0.76
CA ALA A 218 -8.77 -17.12 -1.81
C ALA A 218 -10.28 -17.07 -1.53
N GLY A 219 -11.07 -17.12 -2.60
CA GLY A 219 -12.52 -16.93 -2.53
C GLY A 219 -12.93 -15.49 -2.90
N ARG A 220 -13.89 -15.37 -3.82
CA ARG A 220 -14.32 -14.07 -4.37
C ARG A 220 -14.96 -13.18 -3.31
N THR A 221 -15.92 -13.71 -2.55
CA THR A 221 -16.65 -12.95 -1.51
C THR A 221 -15.69 -12.53 -0.40
N LYS A 222 -14.81 -13.46 0.04
CA LYS A 222 -13.79 -13.20 1.06
C LYS A 222 -12.80 -12.11 0.63
N LYS A 223 -12.31 -12.14 -0.62
CA LYS A 223 -11.45 -11.08 -1.19
C LYS A 223 -12.15 -9.71 -1.15
N SER A 224 -13.41 -9.65 -1.57
CA SER A 224 -14.20 -8.42 -1.58
C SER A 224 -14.38 -7.86 -0.17
N VAL A 225 -14.85 -8.69 0.77
CA VAL A 225 -15.08 -8.27 2.17
C VAL A 225 -13.77 -7.82 2.82
N THR A 226 -12.68 -8.58 2.62
CA THR A 226 -11.38 -8.19 3.16
C THR A 226 -10.92 -6.87 2.57
N GLY A 227 -11.05 -6.66 1.26
CA GLY A 227 -10.75 -5.39 0.61
C GLY A 227 -11.52 -4.21 1.22
N THR A 228 -12.81 -4.39 1.51
CA THR A 228 -13.63 -3.37 2.20
C THR A 228 -13.15 -3.10 3.62
N VAL A 229 -12.84 -4.14 4.39
CA VAL A 229 -12.30 -4.00 5.77
C VAL A 229 -10.97 -3.25 5.76
N LEU A 230 -10.08 -3.54 4.81
CA LEU A 230 -8.81 -2.81 4.67
C LEU A 230 -9.01 -1.37 4.23
N PHE A 231 -10.01 -1.10 3.41
CA PHE A 231 -10.35 0.28 3.04
C PHE A 231 -10.85 1.08 4.25
N ILE A 232 -11.71 0.49 5.09
CA ILE A 232 -12.17 1.10 6.35
C ILE A 232 -10.99 1.36 7.29
N ALA A 233 -10.08 0.38 7.44
CA ALA A 233 -8.85 0.54 8.20
C ALA A 233 -7.99 1.70 7.70
N TYR A 234 -7.80 1.79 6.38
CA TYR A 234 -7.02 2.86 5.74
C TYR A 234 -7.62 4.24 6.01
N CYS A 235 -8.93 4.41 5.81
CA CYS A 235 -9.63 5.66 6.09
C CYS A 235 -9.55 6.05 7.59
N THR A 236 -9.75 5.07 8.47
CA THR A 236 -9.70 5.28 9.92
C THR A 236 -8.30 5.70 10.38
N GLY A 237 -7.26 4.99 9.92
CA GLY A 237 -5.88 5.30 10.25
C GLY A 237 -5.45 6.67 9.75
N ASN A 238 -5.86 7.07 8.54
CA ASN A 238 -5.59 8.41 8.02
C ASN A 238 -6.29 9.51 8.83
N CYS A 239 -7.53 9.28 9.29
CA CYS A 239 -8.25 10.21 10.14
C CYS A 239 -7.57 10.39 11.51
N ILE A 240 -7.12 9.28 12.11
CA ILE A 240 -6.35 9.30 13.36
C ILE A 240 -5.01 10.02 13.15
N GLY A 241 -4.29 9.69 12.07
CA GLY A 241 -3.00 10.29 11.73
C GLY A 241 -3.04 11.81 11.63
N ALA A 242 -4.10 12.37 11.02
CA ALA A 242 -4.27 13.81 10.94
C ALA A 242 -4.53 14.47 12.31
N GLN A 243 -5.19 13.77 13.24
CA GLN A 243 -5.49 14.30 14.58
C GLN A 243 -4.30 14.25 15.55
N VAL A 244 -3.31 13.40 15.25
CA VAL A 244 -2.07 13.29 16.05
C VAL A 244 -1.22 14.57 15.93
N PHE A 245 -1.31 15.30 14.80
CA PHE A 245 -0.61 16.57 14.60
C PHE A 245 -1.44 17.73 15.15
N ARG A 246 -1.28 18.00 16.44
CA ARG A 246 -2.03 19.07 17.13
C ARG A 246 -1.32 20.43 16.97
N ALA A 247 -2.10 21.48 16.76
CA ALA A 247 -1.60 22.85 16.65
C ALA A 247 -0.85 23.32 17.91
N GLN A 248 -1.23 22.80 19.08
CA GLN A 248 -0.59 23.11 20.37
C GLN A 248 0.88 22.65 20.45
N ASP A 249 1.27 21.65 19.66
CA ASP A 249 2.62 21.08 19.66
C ASP A 249 3.53 21.72 18.59
N ALA A 250 3.03 22.74 17.89
CA ALA A 250 3.80 23.51 16.93
C ALA A 250 4.95 24.27 17.63
N PRO A 251 6.10 24.49 16.97
CA PRO A 251 6.45 24.09 15.60
C PRO A 251 7.12 22.71 15.48
N ARG A 252 7.51 22.08 16.61
CA ARG A 252 8.32 20.84 16.58
C ARG A 252 7.51 19.57 16.39
N TYR A 253 6.23 19.57 16.77
CA TYR A 253 5.33 18.40 16.71
C TYR A 253 5.96 17.10 17.27
N ILE A 254 6.79 17.22 18.32
CA ILE A 254 7.55 16.08 18.89
C ILE A 254 6.63 14.92 19.28
N PRO A 255 5.48 15.13 19.94
CA PRO A 255 4.58 14.04 20.28
C PRO A 255 4.09 13.28 19.04
N ALA A 256 3.78 14.00 17.95
CA ALA A 256 3.35 13.38 16.71
C ALA A 256 4.46 12.56 16.06
N ILE A 257 5.69 13.07 16.05
CA ILE A 257 6.85 12.35 15.48
C ILE A 257 7.15 11.08 16.29
N ILE A 258 7.05 11.15 17.63
CA ILE A 258 7.21 9.97 18.51
C ILE A 258 6.13 8.94 18.20
N VAL A 259 4.86 9.35 18.12
CA VAL A 259 3.75 8.44 17.77
C VAL A 259 4.02 7.76 16.43
N CYS A 260 4.40 8.51 15.39
CA CYS A 260 4.73 7.93 14.09
C CYS A 260 5.92 6.95 14.16
N SER A 261 6.97 7.28 14.92
CA SER A 261 8.10 6.37 15.15
C SER A 261 7.66 5.09 15.87
N THR A 262 6.88 5.20 16.94
CA THR A 262 6.34 4.02 17.64
C THR A 262 5.46 3.16 16.73
N MET A 263 4.68 3.77 15.83
CA MET A 263 3.89 3.03 14.84
C MET A 263 4.78 2.26 13.86
N TYR A 264 5.88 2.82 13.36
CA TYR A 264 6.85 2.06 12.53
C TYR A 264 7.48 0.90 13.30
N GLY A 265 7.81 1.09 14.58
CA GLY A 265 8.30 0.01 15.43
C GLY A 265 7.28 -1.11 15.61
N LEU A 266 6.02 -0.75 15.85
CA LEU A 266 4.92 -1.70 15.97
C LEU A 266 4.63 -2.42 14.64
N GLU A 267 4.70 -1.71 13.52
CA GLU A 267 4.56 -2.25 12.17
C GLU A 267 5.58 -3.38 11.93
N PHE A 268 6.84 -3.17 12.31
CA PHE A 268 7.88 -4.19 12.22
C PHE A 268 7.54 -5.45 13.04
N VAL A 269 7.10 -5.28 14.29
CA VAL A 269 6.72 -6.41 15.16
C VAL A 269 5.55 -7.19 14.59
N VAL A 270 4.52 -6.49 14.10
CA VAL A 270 3.34 -7.13 13.48
C VAL A 270 3.72 -7.86 12.20
N MET A 271 4.60 -7.31 11.36
CA MET A 271 5.12 -8.00 10.17
C MET A 271 5.87 -9.28 10.51
N VAL A 272 6.67 -9.28 11.58
CA VAL A 272 7.41 -10.48 12.04
C VAL A 272 6.43 -11.55 12.53
N ALA A 273 5.44 -11.16 13.34
CA ALA A 273 4.41 -12.07 13.81
C ALA A 273 3.59 -12.66 12.65
N TRP A 274 3.22 -11.83 11.68
CA TRP A 274 2.45 -12.26 10.51
C TRP A 274 3.25 -13.21 9.60
N ARG A 275 4.54 -12.94 9.39
CA ARG A 275 5.43 -13.85 8.67
C ARG A 275 5.55 -15.19 9.37
N TYR A 276 5.75 -15.19 10.69
CA TYR A 276 5.85 -16.42 11.47
C TYR A 276 4.55 -17.24 11.38
N TYR A 277 3.40 -16.57 11.45
CA TYR A 277 2.09 -17.20 11.26
C TYR A 277 1.99 -17.92 9.90
N TYR A 278 2.40 -17.30 8.80
CA TYR A 278 2.40 -17.96 7.49
C TYR A 278 3.38 -19.11 7.37
N VAL A 279 4.59 -18.99 7.94
CA VAL A 279 5.55 -20.09 7.96
C VAL A 279 5.01 -21.28 8.75
N TRP A 280 4.42 -21.02 9.92
CA TRP A 280 3.80 -22.05 10.75
C TRP A 280 2.60 -22.71 10.05
N GLN A 281 1.74 -21.92 9.42
CA GLN A 281 0.55 -22.43 8.74
C GLN A 281 0.92 -23.25 7.51
N ASN A 282 1.93 -22.82 6.74
CA ASN A 282 2.47 -23.61 5.62
C ASN A 282 3.10 -24.91 6.12
N ALA A 283 3.92 -24.88 7.18
CA ALA A 283 4.52 -26.09 7.75
C ALA A 283 3.48 -27.07 8.31
N ARG A 284 2.38 -26.56 8.89
CA ARG A 284 1.25 -27.39 9.33
C ARG A 284 0.56 -28.06 8.13
N ARG A 285 0.36 -27.34 7.04
CA ARG A 285 -0.23 -27.89 5.79
C ARG A 285 0.69 -28.88 5.11
N ASP A 286 2.01 -28.65 5.11
CA ASP A 286 3.01 -29.61 4.64
C ASP A 286 2.86 -30.96 5.34
N ARG A 287 2.72 -30.95 6.67
CA ARG A 287 2.53 -32.17 7.45
C ARG A 287 1.23 -32.89 7.11
N LEU A 288 0.14 -32.14 6.88
CA LEU A 288 -1.16 -32.71 6.51
C LEU A 288 -1.11 -33.35 5.10
N VAL A 289 -0.51 -32.66 4.13
CA VAL A 289 -0.37 -33.19 2.76
C VAL A 289 0.57 -34.39 2.74
N ALA A 290 1.66 -34.36 3.50
CA ALA A 290 2.56 -35.52 3.65
C ALA A 290 1.86 -36.71 4.31
N ALA A 291 0.99 -36.48 5.30
CA ALA A 291 0.17 -37.53 5.91
C ALA A 291 -0.87 -38.14 4.95
N MET A 292 -1.30 -37.39 3.92
CA MET A 292 -2.16 -37.90 2.86
C MET A 292 -1.40 -38.70 1.79
N GLY A 293 -0.06 -38.78 1.85
CA GLY A 293 0.77 -39.53 0.91
C GLY A 293 0.81 -38.94 -0.50
N MET A 294 0.36 -37.69 -0.70
CA MET A 294 0.29 -37.04 -2.01
C MET A 294 1.64 -36.46 -2.42
N THR A 295 1.95 -36.54 -3.72
CA THR A 295 3.10 -35.86 -4.30
C THR A 295 2.88 -34.34 -4.36
N PRO A 296 3.95 -33.52 -4.42
CA PRO A 296 3.83 -32.07 -4.52
C PRO A 296 3.04 -31.59 -5.75
N GLU A 297 3.14 -32.32 -6.87
CA GLU A 297 2.43 -32.00 -8.11
C GLU A 297 0.92 -32.29 -8.01
N GLU A 298 0.54 -33.41 -7.39
CA GLU A 298 -0.87 -33.75 -7.13
C GLU A 298 -1.51 -32.74 -6.18
N SER A 299 -0.79 -32.32 -5.13
CA SER A 299 -1.27 -31.27 -4.23
C SER A 299 -1.50 -29.94 -4.96
N LEU A 300 -0.63 -29.56 -5.90
CA LEU A 300 -0.79 -28.33 -6.68
C LEU A 300 -1.97 -28.43 -7.65
N HIS A 301 -2.17 -29.59 -8.26
CA HIS A 301 -3.31 -29.85 -9.14
C HIS A 301 -4.63 -29.77 -8.37
N GLN A 302 -4.72 -30.46 -7.23
CA GLN A 302 -5.89 -30.44 -6.35
C GLN A 302 -6.16 -29.04 -5.80
N GLY A 303 -5.11 -28.31 -5.42
CA GLY A 303 -5.23 -26.91 -5.00
C GLY A 303 -5.79 -25.98 -6.09
N SER A 304 -5.47 -26.26 -7.35
CA SER A 304 -5.98 -25.51 -8.50
C SER A 304 -7.44 -25.83 -8.79
N LEU A 305 -7.83 -27.11 -8.72
CA LEU A 305 -9.23 -27.54 -8.84
C LEU A 305 -10.11 -26.94 -7.72
N ASN A 306 -9.61 -26.94 -6.49
CA ASN A 306 -10.28 -26.32 -5.34
C ASN A 306 -10.40 -24.79 -5.48
N ALA A 307 -9.46 -24.14 -6.16
CA ALA A 307 -9.56 -22.70 -6.46
C ALA A 307 -10.63 -22.42 -7.53
N GLU A 308 -10.79 -23.30 -8.52
CA GLU A 308 -11.87 -23.21 -9.52
C GLU A 308 -13.26 -23.43 -8.92
N SER A 309 -13.37 -24.26 -7.87
CA SER A 309 -14.61 -24.43 -7.10
C SER A 309 -14.90 -23.28 -6.12
N ASP A 310 -14.06 -22.23 -6.09
CA ASP A 310 -14.20 -21.06 -5.20
C ASP A 310 -14.23 -21.46 -3.72
N MET A 311 -13.38 -22.43 -3.35
CA MET A 311 -13.08 -22.73 -1.95
C MET A 311 -12.21 -21.62 -1.36
N THR A 312 -12.44 -21.31 -0.08
CA THR A 312 -11.61 -20.34 0.64
C THR A 312 -10.22 -20.89 0.90
N ASP A 313 -9.26 -20.01 1.21
CA ASP A 313 -7.89 -20.40 1.59
C ASP A 313 -7.84 -21.21 2.90
N VAL A 314 -8.89 -21.17 3.72
CA VAL A 314 -9.03 -21.98 4.94
C VAL A 314 -9.51 -23.39 4.62
N GLU A 315 -10.45 -23.52 3.67
CA GLU A 315 -11.01 -24.79 3.23
C GLU A 315 -10.05 -25.55 2.30
N ASN A 316 -9.25 -24.83 1.50
CA ASN A 316 -8.28 -25.43 0.59
C ASN A 316 -6.97 -25.75 1.33
N VAL A 317 -6.84 -26.99 1.82
CA VAL A 317 -5.63 -27.48 2.53
C VAL A 317 -4.37 -27.40 1.66
N HIS A 318 -4.52 -27.43 0.33
CA HIS A 318 -3.42 -27.35 -0.62
C HIS A 318 -3.00 -25.90 -0.94
N PHE A 319 -3.73 -24.90 -0.47
CA PHE A 319 -3.39 -23.49 -0.66
C PHE A 319 -2.12 -23.12 0.13
N ARG A 320 -1.21 -22.37 -0.51
CA ARG A 320 0.05 -21.93 0.08
C ARG A 320 0.09 -20.42 0.23
N TYR A 321 0.36 -19.96 1.44
CA TYR A 321 0.57 -18.53 1.68
C TYR A 321 1.93 -18.10 1.18
N SER A 322 1.99 -17.00 0.44
CA SER A 322 3.20 -16.28 0.07
C SER A 322 3.67 -15.45 1.25
N TYR A 323 4.86 -15.79 1.76
CA TYR A 323 5.55 -15.11 2.87
C TYR A 323 6.95 -14.62 2.47
#